data_AF-A0A2M7ZU31-F1
#
_entry.id   AF-A0A2M7ZU31-F1
#
_cell.length_a   1.000
_cell.length_b   1.000
_cell.length_c   1.000
_cell.angle_alpha   90.00
_cell.angle_beta   90.00
_cell.angle_gamma   90.00
#
_symmetry.space_group_name_H-M   'P 1'
#
loop_
_entity.id
_entity.type
_entity.pdbx_description
1 polymer ?
#
loop_
_entity_poly.entity_id
_entity_poly.type
_entity_poly.pdbx_seq_one_letter_code
_entity_poly.pdbx_strand_id
1 'polypeptide(L)'
;MLLLFSGSYVNLHPQQKWKWEKINYAFPEETNILSAVSSNDFWVKTKEGDVIHYLNNKTIRYKTIIPSGYTRILFAVISHNEFIAAAMDNQWRTHFYNFSKGKWRKDPFVFPLPMQALIKIDEGLTYAIGNFGSMLKYQNNSWIEIKTPLKSHINLLKFISPQKIFLLTNSEGVFLFDGNTFTRIQFEEKNKADIINLKSFSDAIFALDSKRKIYRYIHGRFVLDNSFK
;
A
#
# COMPACT_ATOMS: atom_id res chain seq x y z
N MET A 1 -11.41 -0.19 14.69
CA MET A 1 -11.74 1.21 15.05
C MET A 1 -11.45 2.08 13.84
N LEU A 2 -12.47 2.70 13.27
CA LEU A 2 -12.36 3.49 12.04
C LEU A 2 -12.30 4.98 12.42
N LEU A 3 -11.28 5.70 11.96
CA LEU A 3 -11.13 7.15 12.16
C LEU A 3 -11.08 7.80 10.78
N LEU A 4 -12.03 8.67 10.47
CA LEU A 4 -12.08 9.43 9.22
C LEU A 4 -12.04 10.92 9.52
N PHE A 5 -11.27 11.66 8.72
CA PHE A 5 -11.08 13.09 8.85
C PHE A 5 -12.04 13.84 7.93
N SER A 6 -12.48 15.01 8.37
CA SER A 6 -12.94 16.08 7.50
C SER A 6 -12.27 17.37 7.97
N GLY A 7 -11.54 18.03 7.09
CA GLY A 7 -10.91 19.31 7.36
C GLY A 7 -10.69 20.06 6.05
N SER A 8 -11.24 21.26 5.94
CA SER A 8 -10.95 22.19 4.85
C SER A 8 -9.72 23.04 5.20
N TYR A 9 -8.87 23.32 4.20
CA TYR A 9 -7.65 24.11 4.34
C TYR A 9 -7.97 25.58 4.64
N VAL A 10 -7.54 26.07 5.80
CA VAL A 10 -7.23 27.49 6.05
C VAL A 10 -6.06 27.57 7.03
N ASN A 11 -4.98 28.26 6.62
CA ASN A 11 -3.82 28.75 7.37
C ASN A 11 -3.56 28.16 8.78
N LEU A 12 -2.47 27.40 8.88
CA LEU A 12 -2.01 26.74 10.11
C LEU A 12 -1.57 27.76 11.18
N HIS A 13 -2.46 28.05 12.13
CA HIS A 13 -2.09 28.60 13.43
C HIS A 13 -1.78 27.46 14.43
N PRO A 14 -0.77 27.60 15.32
CA PRO A 14 -0.31 26.55 16.23
C PRO A 14 -1.27 26.19 17.40
N GLN A 15 -2.53 26.65 17.36
CA GLN A 15 -3.52 26.40 18.42
C GLN A 15 -4.73 25.57 18.00
N GLN A 16 -4.74 25.00 16.79
CA GLN A 16 -5.88 24.21 16.35
C GLN A 16 -5.93 22.86 17.08
N LYS A 17 -6.79 22.76 18.10
CA LYS A 17 -7.10 21.51 18.79
C LYS A 17 -8.01 20.67 17.91
N TRP A 18 -7.44 19.62 17.31
CA TRP A 18 -8.22 18.62 16.61
C TRP A 18 -9.12 17.87 17.59
N LYS A 19 -10.42 17.85 17.31
CA LYS A 19 -11.37 17.03 18.06
C LYS A 19 -11.65 15.77 17.25
N TRP A 20 -11.43 14.63 17.87
CA TRP A 20 -11.81 13.35 17.29
C TRP A 20 -13.25 13.06 17.64
N GLU A 21 -14.06 12.75 16.64
CA GLU A 21 -15.43 12.31 16.83
C GLU A 21 -15.56 10.86 16.36
N LYS A 22 -16.15 10.04 17.22
CA LYS A 22 -16.43 8.65 16.89
C LYS A 22 -17.60 8.62 15.94
N ILE A 23 -17.40 8.05 14.76
CA ILE A 23 -18.50 7.78 13.86
C ILE A 23 -19.05 6.38 14.18
N ASN A 24 -20.30 6.34 14.65
CA ASN A 24 -20.95 5.10 15.05
C ASN A 24 -21.53 4.40 13.82
N TYR A 25 -20.81 3.40 13.32
CA TYR A 25 -21.29 2.50 12.29
C TYR A 25 -21.42 1.09 12.84
N ALA A 26 -22.59 0.49 12.61
CA ALA A 26 -22.85 -0.91 12.92
C ALA A 26 -22.32 -1.78 11.77
N PHE A 27 -20.99 -1.91 11.67
CA PHE A 27 -20.42 -3.06 10.96
C PHE A 27 -20.37 -4.22 11.97
N PRO A 28 -21.00 -5.37 11.68
CA PRO A 28 -21.04 -6.49 12.62
C PRO A 28 -19.68 -7.19 12.78
N GLU A 29 -18.69 -6.85 11.95
CA GLU A 29 -17.40 -7.52 11.84
C GLU A 29 -16.23 -6.52 11.80
N GLU A 30 -15.01 -7.02 11.99
CA GLU A 30 -13.79 -6.20 11.87
C GLU A 30 -13.61 -5.70 10.43
N THR A 31 -13.47 -4.38 10.29
CA THR A 31 -13.33 -3.71 9.00
C THR A 31 -12.12 -2.79 8.96
N ASN A 32 -11.56 -2.62 7.77
CA ASN A 32 -10.48 -1.67 7.49
C ASN A 32 -10.93 -0.69 6.41
N ILE A 33 -10.57 0.59 6.55
CA ILE A 33 -10.83 1.60 5.50
C ILE A 33 -10.05 1.20 4.25
N LEU A 34 -10.75 1.20 3.12
CA LEU A 34 -10.13 1.19 1.80
C LEU A 34 -9.92 2.63 1.32
N SER A 35 -11.00 3.39 1.26
CA SER A 35 -11.04 4.75 0.68
C SER A 35 -12.06 5.58 1.43
N ALA A 36 -11.85 6.89 1.52
CA ALA A 36 -12.82 7.81 2.09
C ALA A 36 -12.75 9.16 1.40
N VAL A 37 -13.89 9.65 0.94
CA VAL A 37 -14.06 10.99 0.37
C VAL A 37 -14.57 11.95 1.44
N SER A 38 -15.40 11.45 2.37
CA SER A 38 -15.86 12.21 3.53
C SER A 38 -16.22 11.27 4.67
N SER A 39 -16.61 11.83 5.82
CA SER A 39 -17.25 11.06 6.89
C SER A 39 -18.56 10.40 6.44
N ASN A 40 -19.20 10.88 5.38
CA ASN A 40 -20.46 10.35 4.85
C ASN A 40 -20.32 9.53 3.56
N ASP A 41 -19.10 9.32 3.08
CA ASP A 41 -18.82 8.60 1.85
C ASP A 41 -17.45 7.90 1.94
N PHE A 42 -17.48 6.61 2.25
CA PHE A 42 -16.27 5.80 2.38
C PHE A 42 -16.52 4.32 2.14
N TRP A 43 -15.45 3.63 1.78
CA TRP A 43 -15.40 2.20 1.56
C TRP A 43 -14.57 1.52 2.64
N VAL A 44 -15.09 0.42 3.15
CA VAL A 44 -14.35 -0.48 4.02
C VAL A 44 -14.28 -1.87 3.41
N LYS A 45 -13.26 -2.65 3.82
CA LYS A 45 -13.17 -4.07 3.54
C LYS A 45 -13.34 -4.89 4.82
N THR A 46 -13.89 -6.09 4.68
CA THR A 46 -13.88 -7.11 5.74
C THR A 46 -12.59 -7.93 5.68
N LYS A 47 -12.44 -8.91 6.57
CA LYS A 47 -11.32 -9.86 6.56
C LYS A 47 -11.43 -10.85 5.39
N GLU A 48 -12.65 -11.19 5.01
CA GLU A 48 -13.02 -12.14 3.95
C GLU A 48 -12.88 -11.51 2.56
N GLY A 49 -12.72 -10.18 2.47
CA GLY A 49 -12.53 -9.45 1.22
C GLY A 49 -13.81 -8.85 0.64
N ASP A 50 -14.93 -8.90 1.36
CA ASP A 50 -16.11 -8.12 0.98
C ASP A 50 -15.78 -6.63 1.05
N VAL A 51 -16.39 -5.86 0.16
CA VAL A 51 -16.32 -4.38 0.22
C VAL A 51 -17.67 -3.82 0.58
N ILE A 52 -17.66 -2.84 1.47
CA ILE A 52 -18.87 -2.21 1.98
C ILE A 52 -18.76 -0.72 1.70
N HIS A 53 -19.71 -0.19 0.94
CA HIS A 53 -19.85 1.24 0.70
C HIS A 53 -20.79 1.82 1.74
N TYR A 54 -20.30 2.80 2.49
CA TYR A 54 -21.14 3.65 3.31
C TYR A 54 -21.30 4.99 2.60
N LEU A 55 -22.56 5.34 2.32
CA LEU A 55 -22.94 6.59 1.64
C LEU A 55 -24.21 7.16 2.26
N ASN A 56 -24.14 8.37 2.83
CA ASN A 56 -25.30 9.11 3.35
C ASN A 56 -26.20 8.26 4.29
N ASN A 57 -25.61 7.70 5.37
CA ASN A 57 -26.30 6.81 6.32
C ASN A 57 -26.84 5.50 5.74
N LYS A 58 -26.48 5.14 4.51
CA LYS A 58 -26.82 3.85 3.90
C LYS A 58 -25.56 3.03 3.70
N THR A 59 -25.72 1.71 3.87
CA THR A 59 -24.64 0.75 3.74
C THR A 59 -25.01 -0.27 2.67
N ILE A 60 -24.15 -0.45 1.67
CA ILE A 60 -24.30 -1.50 0.66
C ILE A 60 -23.09 -2.42 0.75
N ARG A 61 -23.33 -3.71 1.01
CA ARG A 61 -22.29 -4.75 1.03
C ARG A 61 -22.22 -5.45 -0.31
N TYR A 62 -21.03 -5.50 -0.89
CA TYR A 62 -20.73 -6.25 -2.09
C TYR A 62 -19.89 -7.47 -1.72
N LYS A 63 -20.53 -8.64 -1.77
CA LYS A 63 -19.86 -9.91 -1.48
C LYS A 63 -18.75 -10.17 -2.49
N THR A 64 -17.60 -10.56 -2.00
CA THR A 64 -16.47 -10.95 -2.83
C THR A 64 -16.72 -12.26 -3.55
N ILE A 65 -15.98 -12.46 -4.64
CA ILE A 65 -15.87 -13.74 -5.35
C ILE A 65 -14.55 -14.46 -5.04
N ILE A 66 -13.74 -13.90 -4.14
CA ILE A 66 -12.52 -14.55 -3.64
C ILE A 66 -12.93 -15.84 -2.92
N PRO A 67 -12.40 -17.02 -3.30
CA PRO A 67 -12.80 -18.27 -2.67
C PRO A 67 -12.51 -18.30 -1.16
N SER A 68 -13.43 -18.91 -0.41
CA SER A 68 -13.23 -19.18 1.00
C SER A 68 -11.97 -20.03 1.21
N GLY A 69 -11.08 -19.59 2.11
CA GLY A 69 -9.80 -20.26 2.38
C GLY A 69 -8.61 -19.59 1.71
N TYR A 70 -8.81 -18.67 0.76
CA TYR A 70 -7.72 -17.84 0.28
C TYR A 70 -7.29 -16.88 1.40
N THR A 71 -5.99 -16.63 1.49
CA THR A 71 -5.37 -15.80 2.54
C THR A 71 -4.66 -14.61 1.92
N ARG A 72 -4.10 -13.72 2.76
CA ARG A 72 -3.36 -12.52 2.30
C ARG A 72 -4.17 -11.69 1.30
N ILE A 73 -5.38 -11.30 1.68
CA ILE A 73 -6.23 -10.47 0.84
C ILE A 73 -5.72 -9.02 0.89
N LEU A 74 -5.12 -8.59 -0.21
CA LEU A 74 -4.56 -7.26 -0.44
C LEU A 74 -5.53 -6.42 -1.27
N PHE A 75 -5.48 -5.10 -1.11
CA PHE A 75 -6.28 -4.16 -1.88
C PHE A 75 -5.44 -2.98 -2.34
N ALA A 76 -5.64 -2.56 -3.59
CA ALA A 76 -5.28 -1.26 -4.09
C ALA A 76 -6.55 -0.51 -4.50
N VAL A 77 -6.67 0.73 -4.03
CA VAL A 77 -7.73 1.65 -4.47
C VAL A 77 -7.31 2.28 -5.78
N ILE A 78 -8.04 2.00 -6.85
CA ILE A 78 -7.77 2.52 -8.20
C ILE A 78 -8.45 3.89 -8.38
N SER A 79 -9.71 3.94 -8.01
CA SER A 79 -10.52 5.14 -7.90
C SER A 79 -11.50 4.96 -6.73
N HIS A 80 -12.32 5.97 -6.43
CA HIS A 80 -13.22 5.90 -5.27
C HIS A 80 -14.13 4.66 -5.27
N ASN A 81 -14.56 4.20 -6.45
CA ASN A 81 -15.47 3.05 -6.62
C ASN A 81 -14.83 1.85 -7.33
N GLU A 82 -13.50 1.83 -7.43
CA GLU A 82 -12.77 0.79 -8.15
C GLU A 82 -11.58 0.30 -7.36
N PHE A 83 -11.49 -1.02 -7.22
CA PHE A 83 -10.46 -1.68 -6.44
C PHE A 83 -9.85 -2.81 -7.24
N ILE A 84 -8.56 -3.02 -7.08
CA ILE A 84 -7.93 -4.31 -7.38
C ILE A 84 -7.71 -5.00 -6.04
N ALA A 85 -8.10 -6.27 -5.97
CA ALA A 85 -7.74 -7.14 -4.88
C ALA A 85 -6.79 -8.23 -5.37
N ALA A 86 -5.90 -8.68 -4.48
CA ALA A 86 -5.08 -9.86 -4.69
C ALA A 86 -5.27 -10.82 -3.51
N ALA A 87 -5.27 -12.12 -3.76
CA ALA A 87 -5.42 -13.12 -2.71
C ALA A 87 -4.59 -14.36 -3.03
N MET A 88 -4.04 -14.99 -1.99
CA MET A 88 -3.17 -16.15 -2.09
C MET A 88 -3.97 -17.44 -1.89
N ASP A 89 -3.83 -18.38 -2.81
CA ASP A 89 -4.41 -19.73 -2.68
C ASP A 89 -3.56 -20.66 -1.80
N ASN A 90 -4.06 -21.88 -1.56
CA ASN A 90 -3.36 -22.88 -0.74
C ASN A 90 -2.07 -23.43 -1.39
N GLN A 91 -1.83 -23.10 -2.66
CA GLN A 91 -0.63 -23.44 -3.42
C GLN A 91 0.34 -22.26 -3.48
N TRP A 92 0.13 -21.23 -2.64
CA TRP A 92 0.96 -20.03 -2.54
C TRP A 92 0.96 -19.16 -3.80
N ARG A 93 -0.01 -19.34 -4.70
CA ARG A 93 -0.15 -18.52 -5.91
C ARG A 93 -1.06 -17.33 -5.64
N THR A 94 -0.75 -16.21 -6.27
CA THR A 94 -1.56 -14.98 -6.16
C THR A 94 -2.56 -14.90 -7.31
N HIS A 95 -3.84 -14.74 -6.97
CA HIS A 95 -4.94 -14.46 -7.90
C HIS A 95 -5.36 -13.00 -7.77
N PHE A 96 -5.79 -12.39 -8.87
CA PHE A 96 -6.20 -10.98 -8.91
C PHE A 96 -7.68 -10.84 -9.24
N TYR A 97 -8.31 -9.81 -8.68
CA TYR A 97 -9.73 -9.53 -8.80
C TYR A 97 -9.94 -8.03 -8.97
N ASN A 98 -10.87 -7.65 -9.83
CA ASN A 98 -11.25 -6.26 -10.07
C ASN A 98 -12.66 -6.04 -9.55
N PHE A 99 -12.84 -5.00 -8.75
CA PHE A 99 -14.15 -4.48 -8.39
C PHE A 99 -14.39 -3.17 -9.12
N SER A 100 -15.49 -3.08 -9.86
CA SER A 100 -15.95 -1.83 -10.49
C SER A 100 -17.46 -1.89 -10.67
N LYS A 101 -18.13 -0.73 -10.50
CA LYS A 101 -19.58 -0.58 -10.70
C LYS A 101 -20.40 -1.61 -9.91
N GLY A 102 -20.01 -1.88 -8.66
CA GLY A 102 -20.72 -2.81 -7.78
C GLY A 102 -20.55 -4.29 -8.13
N LYS A 103 -19.60 -4.65 -9.01
CA LYS A 103 -19.39 -6.01 -9.47
C LYS A 103 -17.93 -6.41 -9.34
N TRP A 104 -17.73 -7.66 -8.94
CA TRP A 104 -16.43 -8.31 -8.95
C TRP A 104 -16.20 -9.08 -10.25
N ARG A 105 -14.95 -9.09 -10.71
CA ARG A 105 -14.47 -9.90 -11.82
C ARG A 105 -13.11 -10.48 -11.47
N LYS A 106 -12.94 -11.79 -11.67
CA LYS A 106 -11.63 -12.45 -11.54
C LYS A 106 -10.77 -12.12 -12.77
N ASP A 107 -9.52 -11.76 -12.54
CA ASP A 107 -8.51 -11.66 -13.59
C ASP A 107 -8.01 -13.08 -13.94
N PRO A 108 -7.90 -13.46 -15.22
CA PRO A 108 -7.36 -14.77 -15.60
C PRO A 108 -5.87 -14.93 -15.24
N PHE A 109 -5.12 -13.85 -15.04
CA PHE A 109 -3.73 -13.90 -14.65
C PHE A 109 -3.56 -14.45 -13.22
N VAL A 110 -2.68 -15.43 -13.07
CA VAL A 110 -2.29 -16.03 -11.79
C VAL A 110 -0.77 -16.00 -11.69
N PHE A 111 -0.26 -15.40 -10.62
CA PHE A 111 1.17 -15.33 -10.38
C PHE A 111 1.62 -16.46 -9.45
N PRO A 112 2.72 -17.19 -9.74
CA PRO A 112 3.08 -18.41 -9.01
C PRO A 112 3.63 -18.14 -7.61
N LEU A 113 3.85 -16.89 -7.21
CA LEU A 113 4.40 -16.54 -5.89
C LEU A 113 3.47 -15.61 -5.10
N PRO A 114 3.58 -15.60 -3.76
CA PRO A 114 2.79 -14.70 -2.93
C PRO A 114 3.17 -13.23 -3.10
N MET A 115 2.16 -12.38 -3.24
CA MET A 115 2.32 -10.93 -3.10
C MET A 115 2.17 -10.50 -1.63
N GLN A 116 2.90 -9.46 -1.26
CA GLN A 116 2.94 -8.85 0.07
C GLN A 116 2.24 -7.49 0.09
N ALA A 117 2.27 -6.75 -1.01
CA ALA A 117 1.58 -5.47 -1.12
C ALA A 117 1.05 -5.24 -2.55
N LEU A 118 0.00 -4.42 -2.61
CA LEU A 118 -0.64 -3.96 -3.85
C LEU A 118 -0.85 -2.45 -3.72
N ILE A 119 -0.26 -1.65 -4.60
CA ILE A 119 -0.18 -0.19 -4.42
C ILE A 119 -0.43 0.50 -5.76
N LYS A 120 -1.46 1.35 -5.80
CA LYS A 120 -1.66 2.30 -6.90
C LYS A 120 -0.61 3.40 -6.79
N ILE A 121 0.08 3.68 -7.89
CA ILE A 121 1.08 4.76 -7.98
C ILE A 121 0.56 5.94 -8.81
N ASP A 122 -0.18 5.64 -9.88
CA ASP A 122 -0.78 6.64 -10.76
C ASP A 122 -2.07 6.11 -11.39
N GLU A 123 -2.80 6.93 -12.13
CA GLU A 123 -3.94 6.49 -12.94
C GLU A 123 -3.54 5.36 -13.89
N GLY A 124 -4.27 4.25 -13.81
CA GLY A 124 -3.97 3.05 -14.61
C GLY A 124 -2.65 2.35 -14.28
N LEU A 125 -1.95 2.75 -13.20
CA LEU A 125 -0.66 2.17 -12.81
C LEU A 125 -0.68 1.68 -11.36
N THR A 126 -0.60 0.37 -11.21
CA THR A 126 -0.54 -0.32 -9.92
C THR A 126 0.66 -1.27 -9.91
N TYR A 127 1.35 -1.35 -8.78
CA TYR A 127 2.39 -2.34 -8.57
C TYR A 127 1.97 -3.38 -7.54
N ALA A 128 2.37 -4.62 -7.76
CA ALA A 128 2.38 -5.65 -6.74
C ALA A 128 3.83 -6.03 -6.44
N ILE A 129 4.15 -6.23 -5.18
CA ILE A 129 5.47 -6.69 -4.74
C ILE A 129 5.28 -7.86 -3.79
N GLY A 130 6.25 -8.77 -3.73
CA GLY A 130 6.17 -9.85 -2.77
C GLY A 130 7.40 -10.72 -2.65
N ASN A 131 7.14 -12.02 -2.53
CA ASN A 131 8.16 -12.97 -2.10
C ASN A 131 9.26 -13.17 -3.15
N PHE A 132 10.49 -13.46 -2.70
CA PHE A 132 11.62 -13.79 -3.57
C PHE A 132 11.89 -12.73 -4.65
N GLY A 133 11.85 -11.45 -4.26
CA GLY A 133 12.08 -10.34 -5.17
C GLY A 133 10.97 -10.11 -6.19
N SER A 134 9.82 -10.77 -6.08
CA SER A 134 8.76 -10.67 -7.09
C SER A 134 8.19 -9.27 -7.17
N MET A 135 8.04 -8.77 -8.40
CA MET A 135 7.47 -7.47 -8.69
C MET A 135 6.63 -7.56 -9.96
N LEU A 136 5.41 -7.04 -9.90
CA LEU A 136 4.49 -6.95 -11.02
C LEU A 136 4.05 -5.51 -11.22
N LYS A 137 3.77 -5.16 -12.47
CA LYS A 137 3.17 -3.90 -12.89
C LYS A 137 1.84 -4.19 -13.57
N TYR A 138 0.77 -3.57 -13.10
CA TYR A 138 -0.50 -3.52 -13.79
C TYR A 138 -0.58 -2.24 -14.61
N GLN A 139 -0.70 -2.38 -15.92
CA GLN A 139 -0.87 -1.28 -16.85
C GLN A 139 -1.67 -1.77 -18.07
N ASN A 140 -2.51 -0.90 -18.64
CA ASN A 140 -3.31 -1.21 -19.84
C ASN A 140 -4.15 -2.49 -19.66
N ASN A 141 -4.80 -2.62 -18.50
CA ASN A 141 -5.63 -3.77 -18.13
C ASN A 141 -4.91 -5.12 -18.10
N SER A 142 -3.58 -5.13 -17.89
CA SER A 142 -2.78 -6.36 -17.89
C SER A 142 -1.67 -6.32 -16.84
N TRP A 143 -1.33 -7.49 -16.30
CA TRP A 143 -0.20 -7.69 -15.40
C TRP A 143 1.06 -8.04 -16.20
N ILE A 144 2.16 -7.37 -15.87
CA ILE A 144 3.48 -7.58 -16.47
C ILE A 144 4.47 -7.84 -15.33
N GLU A 145 5.22 -8.94 -15.42
CA GLU A 145 6.28 -9.22 -14.47
C GLU A 145 7.51 -8.35 -14.75
N ILE A 146 8.04 -7.74 -13.69
CA ILE A 146 9.31 -7.04 -13.71
C ILE A 146 10.35 -7.96 -13.08
N LYS A 147 11.32 -8.40 -13.89
CA LYS A 147 12.46 -9.16 -13.38
C LYS A 147 13.30 -8.28 -12.48
N THR A 148 13.50 -8.72 -11.24
CA THR A 148 14.33 -8.00 -10.27
C THR A 148 15.62 -8.79 -10.00
N PRO A 149 16.71 -8.11 -9.58
CA PRO A 149 17.91 -8.79 -9.11
C PRO A 149 17.79 -9.28 -7.65
N LEU A 150 16.65 -9.04 -7.01
CA LEU A 150 16.44 -9.25 -5.57
C LEU A 150 16.11 -10.72 -5.30
N LYS A 151 16.67 -11.29 -4.24
CA LYS A 151 16.43 -12.69 -3.84
C LYS A 151 15.54 -12.81 -2.60
N SER A 152 15.48 -11.76 -1.79
CA SER A 152 14.70 -11.70 -0.56
C SER A 152 13.29 -11.14 -0.80
N HIS A 153 12.40 -11.32 0.17
CA HIS A 153 11.05 -10.76 0.10
C HIS A 153 11.09 -9.22 0.07
N ILE A 154 10.29 -8.62 -0.81
CA ILE A 154 10.02 -7.18 -0.81
C ILE A 154 8.77 -6.98 0.06
N ASN A 155 8.92 -6.26 1.18
CA ASN A 155 7.83 -6.10 2.15
C ASN A 155 7.12 -4.76 2.05
N LEU A 156 7.84 -3.74 1.60
CA LEU A 156 7.34 -2.39 1.56
C LEU A 156 7.85 -1.69 0.32
N LEU A 157 6.96 -0.93 -0.28
CA LEU A 157 7.26 -0.05 -1.39
C LEU A 157 6.89 1.38 -1.00
N LYS A 158 7.73 2.32 -1.41
CA LYS A 158 7.48 3.75 -1.25
C LYS A 158 7.90 4.50 -2.51
N PHE A 159 7.00 5.28 -3.10
CA PHE A 159 7.29 6.01 -4.34
C PHE A 159 7.58 7.49 -4.08
N ILE A 160 8.45 8.07 -4.91
CA ILE A 160 8.57 9.52 -5.13
C ILE A 160 7.69 9.92 -6.33
N SER A 161 7.76 9.11 -7.39
CA SER A 161 7.06 9.32 -8.65
C SER A 161 6.74 7.97 -9.28
N PRO A 162 5.94 7.93 -10.36
CA PRO A 162 5.60 6.68 -11.06
C PRO A 162 6.80 5.84 -11.51
N GLN A 163 7.95 6.47 -11.73
CA GLN A 163 9.19 5.81 -12.14
C GLN A 163 10.21 5.68 -11.01
N LYS A 164 10.07 6.38 -9.87
CA LYS A 164 11.06 6.33 -8.78
C LYS A 164 10.46 5.70 -7.54
N ILE A 165 10.79 4.44 -7.34
CA ILE A 165 10.19 3.56 -6.34
C ILE A 165 11.27 2.98 -5.43
N PHE A 166 11.19 3.25 -4.14
CA PHE A 166 11.96 2.55 -3.12
C PHE A 166 11.32 1.22 -2.77
N LEU A 167 12.16 0.20 -2.70
CA LEU A 167 11.82 -1.16 -2.32
C LEU A 167 12.61 -1.52 -1.07
N LEU A 168 11.90 -1.83 0.00
CA LEU A 168 12.48 -2.32 1.23
C LEU A 168 12.38 -3.84 1.28
N THR A 169 13.53 -4.49 1.44
CA THR A 169 13.62 -5.96 1.51
C THR A 169 14.03 -6.42 2.91
N ASN A 170 13.79 -7.69 3.22
CA ASN A 170 14.12 -8.27 4.54
C ASN A 170 15.62 -8.24 4.88
N SER A 171 16.51 -8.45 3.89
CA SER A 171 17.93 -8.69 4.18
C SER A 171 18.89 -8.12 3.14
N GLU A 172 18.38 -7.57 2.04
CA GLU A 172 19.23 -6.95 1.00
C GLU A 172 19.26 -5.42 1.13
N GLY A 173 18.39 -4.84 1.96
CA GLY A 173 18.34 -3.42 2.28
C GLY A 173 17.31 -2.66 1.45
N VAL A 174 17.63 -1.40 1.12
CA VAL A 174 16.75 -0.52 0.35
C VAL A 174 17.27 -0.36 -1.08
N PHE A 175 16.40 -0.55 -2.06
CA PHE A 175 16.69 -0.36 -3.47
C PHE A 175 15.82 0.75 -4.06
N LEU A 176 16.36 1.53 -4.98
CA LEU A 176 15.61 2.44 -5.84
C LEU A 176 15.44 1.78 -7.21
N PHE A 177 14.19 1.61 -7.62
CA PHE A 177 13.81 1.27 -8.98
C PHE A 177 13.47 2.56 -9.73
N ASP A 178 14.11 2.79 -10.88
CA ASP A 178 13.95 4.00 -11.71
C ASP A 178 13.05 3.80 -12.96
N GLY A 179 12.36 2.66 -13.03
CA GLY A 179 11.58 2.22 -14.19
C GLY A 179 12.30 1.17 -15.04
N ASN A 180 13.64 1.12 -14.99
CA ASN A 180 14.46 0.18 -15.76
C ASN A 180 15.48 -0.56 -14.90
N THR A 181 16.12 0.13 -13.95
CA THR A 181 17.24 -0.38 -13.17
C THR A 181 16.94 -0.37 -11.68
N PHE A 182 17.64 -1.25 -10.96
CA PHE A 182 17.58 -1.34 -9.51
C PHE A 182 18.92 -0.93 -8.92
N THR A 183 18.94 0.16 -8.17
CA THR A 183 20.14 0.67 -7.50
C THR A 183 20.01 0.47 -6.00
N ARG A 184 20.96 -0.25 -5.39
CA ARG A 184 21.01 -0.38 -3.92
C ARG A 184 21.40 0.97 -3.31
N ILE A 185 20.56 1.48 -2.41
CA ILE A 185 20.77 2.76 -1.76
C ILE A 185 21.64 2.57 -0.52
N GLN A 186 22.67 3.41 -0.42
CA GLN A 186 23.59 3.40 0.70
C GLN A 186 23.05 4.25 1.86
N PHE A 187 23.45 3.89 3.07
CA PHE A 187 23.23 4.67 4.28
C PHE A 187 24.54 5.34 4.68
N GLU A 188 24.45 6.51 5.31
CA GLU A 188 25.55 7.18 5.98
C GLU A 188 25.98 6.33 7.17
N GLU A 189 27.28 6.04 7.20
CA GLU A 189 27.84 4.92 7.95
C GLU A 189 27.27 3.59 7.44
N LYS A 190 28.05 2.51 7.47
CA LYS A 190 27.51 1.18 7.10
C LYS A 190 26.47 0.79 8.16
N ASN A 191 25.21 1.21 7.96
CA ASN A 191 24.13 0.87 8.86
C ASN A 191 24.03 -0.66 8.91
N LYS A 192 24.22 -1.21 10.10
CA LYS A 192 24.13 -2.66 10.35
C LYS A 192 22.75 -3.06 10.87
N ALA A 193 21.86 -2.10 11.13
CA ALA A 193 20.50 -2.36 11.58
C ALA A 193 19.55 -2.47 10.38
N ASP A 194 18.57 -3.36 10.51
CA ASP A 194 17.54 -3.53 9.50
C ASP A 194 16.67 -2.27 9.40
N ILE A 195 16.34 -1.89 8.17
CA ILE A 195 15.36 -0.84 7.92
C ILE A 195 13.97 -1.45 8.07
N ILE A 196 13.14 -0.86 8.94
CA ILE A 196 11.82 -1.38 9.28
C ILE A 196 10.69 -0.56 8.66
N ASN A 197 10.97 0.66 8.19
CA ASN A 197 9.95 1.50 7.58
C ASN A 197 10.55 2.54 6.61
N LEU A 198 9.75 2.92 5.61
CA LEU A 198 9.99 4.08 4.76
C LEU A 198 8.75 4.98 4.76
N LYS A 199 8.95 6.27 5.01
CA LYS A 199 7.88 7.28 5.03
C LYS A 199 8.26 8.47 4.18
N SER A 200 7.26 9.13 3.59
CA SER A 200 7.45 10.42 2.92
C SER A 200 6.66 11.47 3.68
N PHE A 201 7.26 12.64 3.82
CA PHE A 201 6.62 13.83 4.36
C PHE A 201 6.99 14.98 3.42
N SER A 202 5.99 15.58 2.78
CA SER A 202 6.21 16.51 1.67
C SER A 202 7.09 15.84 0.58
N ASP A 203 8.18 16.49 0.20
CA ASP A 203 9.20 16.11 -0.76
C ASP A 203 10.32 15.24 -0.16
N ALA A 204 10.35 15.06 1.17
CA ALA A 204 11.39 14.29 1.84
C ALA A 204 10.97 12.83 2.07
N ILE A 205 11.96 11.93 1.99
CA ILE A 205 11.80 10.52 2.34
C ILE A 205 12.68 10.19 3.53
N PHE A 206 12.11 9.44 4.45
CA PHE A 206 12.75 8.99 5.66
C PHE A 206 12.73 7.47 5.75
N ALA A 207 13.82 6.93 6.28
CA ALA A 207 13.94 5.53 6.68
C ALA A 207 14.05 5.44 8.20
N LEU A 208 13.37 4.47 8.79
CA LEU A 208 13.48 4.13 10.21
C LEU A 208 14.17 2.77 10.32
N ASP A 209 15.24 2.68 11.11
CA ASP A 209 15.89 1.40 11.41
C ASP A 209 15.36 0.74 12.69
N SER A 210 15.72 -0.52 12.89
CA SER A 210 15.33 -1.32 14.06
C SER A 210 15.89 -0.80 15.39
N LYS A 211 16.86 0.11 15.36
CA LYS A 211 17.42 0.83 16.53
C LYS A 211 16.78 2.20 16.73
N ARG A 212 15.68 2.48 16.03
CA ARG A 212 14.93 3.74 16.07
C ARG A 212 15.71 4.97 15.60
N LYS A 213 16.77 4.78 14.82
CA LYS A 213 17.41 5.91 14.12
C LYS A 213 16.60 6.26 12.87
N ILE A 214 16.47 7.55 12.63
CA ILE A 214 15.80 8.10 11.46
C ILE A 214 16.87 8.58 10.50
N TYR A 215 16.73 8.25 9.22
CA TYR A 215 17.59 8.73 8.16
C TYR A 215 16.75 9.46 7.13
N ARG A 216 17.28 10.54 6.56
CA ARG A 216 16.68 11.29 5.47
C ARG A 216 17.39 10.99 4.15
N TYR A 217 16.63 10.78 3.08
CA TYR A 217 17.20 10.59 1.75
C TYR A 217 17.68 11.94 1.18
N ILE A 218 18.98 12.04 0.92
CA ILE A 218 19.65 13.25 0.44
C ILE A 218 20.71 12.84 -0.61
N HIS A 219 20.65 13.43 -1.80
CA HIS A 219 21.64 13.24 -2.88
C HIS A 219 22.01 11.76 -3.16
N GLY A 220 21.02 10.88 -3.26
CA GLY A 220 21.27 9.47 -3.63
C GLY A 220 21.52 8.50 -2.48
N ARG A 221 21.55 8.98 -1.23
CA ARG A 221 21.81 8.15 -0.04
C ARG A 221 20.94 8.55 1.15
N PHE A 222 20.80 7.65 2.12
CA PHE A 222 20.17 7.98 3.41
C PHE A 222 21.22 8.52 4.39
N VAL A 223 21.00 9.71 4.95
CA VAL A 223 21.87 10.42 5.89
C VAL A 223 21.19 10.45 7.26
N LEU A 224 21.93 10.27 8.37
CA LEU A 224 21.32 10.25 9.70
C LEU A 224 20.64 11.60 9.99
N ASP A 225 19.37 11.56 10.36
CA ASP A 225 18.58 12.75 10.67
C ASP A 225 18.31 12.84 12.18
N ASN A 226 18.80 13.91 12.80
CA ASN A 226 18.68 14.18 14.23
C ASN A 226 17.58 15.19 14.57
N SER A 227 16.75 15.61 13.60
CA SER A 227 15.74 16.66 13.82
C SER A 227 14.53 16.22 14.65
N PHE A 228 14.37 14.91 14.91
CA PHE A 228 13.22 14.32 15.61
C PHE A 228 13.51 13.89 17.05
N LYS A 229 14.46 14.55 17.72
CA LYS A 229 14.80 14.30 19.13
C LYS A 229 13.78 14.93 20.08
#